data_AF-A0A1R1X6M8-F1
#
_entry.id   AF-A0A1R1X6M8-F1
#
_cell.length_a   1.000
_cell.length_b   1.000
_cell.length_c   1.000
_cell.angle_alpha   90.00
_cell.angle_beta   90.00
_cell.angle_gamma   90.00
#
_symmetry.space_group_name_H-M   'P 1'
#
loop_
_entity.id
_entity.type
_entity.pdbx_description
1 polymer ?
#
loop_
_entity_poly.entity_id
_entity_poly.type
_entity_poly.pdbx_seq_one_letter_code
_entity_poly.pdbx_strand_id
1 'polypeptide(L)'
;MTTAARPTFDTARGKDSTAITLQISARDLPGHTKIKYRQPGQGGNADHISDDVLREQLLKAEKESLQKTKMLLFGLVGDQEKTSKVGLITDTETDEIEKRNLQLEQEKQEYLKKLQNDFESESDNDAESLNDDD
;
A
#
# COMPACT_ATOMS: atom_id res chain seq x y z
N MET A 1 31.47 23.12 45.17
CA MET A 1 30.22 22.82 44.45
C MET A 1 29.84 21.39 44.72
N THR A 2 28.62 21.11 45.19
CA THR A 2 28.15 19.77 45.56
C THR A 2 27.72 19.01 44.31
N THR A 3 28.15 17.75 44.19
CA THR A 3 28.07 16.89 42.99
C THR A 3 26.86 15.95 43.01
N ALA A 4 25.74 16.40 43.57
CA ALA A 4 24.57 15.56 43.79
C ALA A 4 23.84 15.15 42.49
N ALA A 5 23.84 16.02 41.47
CA ALA A 5 23.27 15.70 40.16
C ALA A 5 24.27 14.87 39.35
N ARG A 6 24.02 13.56 39.24
CA ARG A 6 24.78 12.63 38.39
C ARG A 6 23.84 12.07 37.31
N PRO A 7 24.28 11.96 36.05
CA PRO A 7 23.49 11.31 35.02
C PRO A 7 23.40 9.79 35.28
N THR A 8 22.30 9.18 34.86
CA THR A 8 22.13 7.73 34.84
C THR A 8 22.79 7.17 33.58
N PHE A 9 23.94 6.51 33.72
CA PHE A 9 24.63 5.87 32.59
C PHE A 9 24.13 4.45 32.30
N ASP A 10 23.63 3.75 33.31
CA ASP A 10 22.94 2.47 33.16
C ASP A 10 21.49 2.62 33.63
N THR A 11 20.57 2.00 32.89
CA THR A 11 19.14 2.03 33.20
C THR A 11 18.78 0.95 34.20
N ALA A 12 17.74 1.17 34.99
CA ALA A 12 17.23 0.13 35.89
C ALA A 12 16.76 -1.10 35.07
N ARG A 13 17.26 -2.28 35.43
CA ARG A 13 16.88 -3.55 34.79
C ARG A 13 15.73 -4.19 35.56
N GLY A 14 14.67 -4.58 34.85
CA GLY A 14 13.51 -5.23 35.47
C GLY A 14 13.77 -6.70 35.81
N LYS A 15 14.20 -7.02 37.05
CA LYS A 15 14.13 -8.38 37.62
C LYS A 15 14.25 -8.46 39.15
N ASP A 16 14.33 -7.33 39.87
CA ASP A 16 14.40 -7.36 41.32
C ASP A 16 13.00 -7.64 41.89
N SER A 17 12.83 -8.86 42.39
CA SER A 17 11.56 -9.44 42.82
C SER A 17 10.85 -8.54 43.83
N THR A 18 9.64 -8.08 43.51
CA THR A 18 8.65 -7.78 44.54
C THR A 18 8.37 -9.10 45.24
N ALA A 19 8.87 -9.28 46.46
CA ALA A 19 8.43 -10.38 47.31
C ALA A 19 6.90 -10.34 47.37
N ILE A 20 6.24 -11.51 47.48
CA ILE A 20 4.78 -11.56 47.58
C ILE A 20 4.37 -10.78 48.84
N THR A 21 3.84 -9.58 48.65
CA THR A 21 3.33 -8.73 49.73
C THR A 21 1.81 -8.73 49.71
N LEU A 22 1.19 -8.34 50.82
CA LEU A 22 -0.25 -8.13 50.92
C LEU A 22 -0.68 -6.72 50.44
N GLN A 23 0.22 -5.98 49.80
CA GLN A 23 -0.05 -4.63 49.32
C GLN A 23 -0.68 -4.68 47.93
N ILE A 24 -1.83 -4.03 47.76
CA ILE A 24 -2.60 -4.01 46.52
C ILE A 24 -2.84 -2.54 46.13
N SER A 25 -2.55 -2.16 44.88
CA SER A 25 -2.87 -0.83 44.36
C SER A 25 -4.33 -0.75 43.89
N ALA A 26 -4.91 0.45 43.85
CA ALA A 26 -6.26 0.66 43.31
C ALA A 26 -6.42 0.14 41.86
N ARG A 27 -5.34 0.08 41.08
CA ARG A 27 -5.32 -0.42 39.69
C ARG A 27 -5.27 -1.93 39.58
N ASP A 28 -4.83 -2.63 40.63
CA ASP A 28 -4.70 -4.08 40.65
C ASP A 28 -6.01 -4.76 41.06
N LEU A 29 -7.02 -3.98 41.44
CA LEU A 29 -8.36 -4.52 41.70
C LEU A 29 -8.93 -5.16 40.44
N PRO A 30 -9.75 -6.22 40.57
CA PRO A 30 -10.32 -6.92 39.43
C PRO A 30 -11.10 -5.98 38.49
N GLY A 31 -10.59 -5.79 37.27
CA GLY A 31 -11.19 -5.01 36.21
C GLY A 31 -11.16 -5.77 34.89
N HIS A 32 -12.22 -5.65 34.08
CA HIS A 32 -12.33 -6.33 32.79
C HIS A 32 -12.02 -7.84 32.84
N THR A 33 -12.60 -8.55 33.82
CA THR A 33 -12.39 -9.98 34.07
C THR A 33 -12.92 -10.91 32.97
N LYS A 34 -13.54 -10.36 31.91
CA LYS A 34 -14.09 -11.09 30.76
C LYS A 34 -13.52 -10.52 29.46
N ILE A 35 -12.90 -11.40 28.67
CA ILE A 35 -12.42 -11.07 27.33
C ILE A 35 -13.58 -11.21 26.35
N LYS A 36 -13.79 -10.19 25.52
CA LYS A 36 -14.75 -10.24 24.42
C LYS A 36 -14.10 -10.94 23.23
N TYR A 37 -14.78 -11.93 22.68
CA TYR A 37 -14.36 -12.60 21.44
C TYR A 37 -15.08 -11.98 20.25
N ARG A 38 -14.38 -11.95 19.11
CA ARG A 38 -14.97 -11.54 17.84
C ARG A 38 -16.10 -12.49 17.48
N GLN A 39 -17.25 -11.92 17.12
CA GLN A 39 -18.39 -12.66 16.61
C GLN A 39 -18.32 -12.73 15.07
N PRO A 40 -18.97 -13.71 14.42
CA PRO A 40 -19.09 -13.71 12.96
C PRO A 40 -19.67 -12.37 12.47
N GLY A 41 -19.16 -11.84 11.35
CA GLY A 41 -19.50 -10.51 10.85
C GLY A 41 -18.70 -9.34 11.46
N GLN A 42 -17.87 -9.57 12.50
CA GLN A 42 -16.95 -8.57 13.05
C GLN A 42 -15.53 -8.67 12.46
N GLY A 43 -15.35 -9.53 11.46
CA GLY A 43 -14.09 -9.80 10.77
C GLY A 43 -13.04 -10.52 11.63
N GLY A 44 -11.84 -10.64 11.08
CA GLY A 44 -10.73 -11.40 11.67
C GLY A 44 -11.00 -12.90 11.71
N ASN A 45 -10.40 -13.60 12.65
CA ASN A 45 -10.44 -15.08 12.71
C ASN A 45 -11.85 -15.68 12.93
N ALA A 46 -12.84 -14.88 13.32
CA ALA A 46 -14.22 -15.33 13.52
C ALA A 46 -14.98 -15.48 12.19
N ASP A 47 -14.48 -14.86 11.12
CA ASP A 47 -15.12 -14.82 9.81
C ASP A 47 -14.05 -15.24 8.79
N HIS A 48 -13.77 -16.55 8.77
CA HIS A 48 -12.67 -17.10 7.97
C HIS A 48 -12.99 -16.96 6.48
N ILE A 49 -12.56 -15.86 5.87
CA ILE A 49 -12.68 -15.59 4.44
C ILE A 49 -11.38 -16.05 3.77
N SER A 50 -11.48 -16.72 2.62
CA SER A 50 -10.30 -17.16 1.86
C SER A 50 -9.59 -15.99 1.18
N ASP A 51 -8.26 -16.06 1.08
CA ASP A 51 -7.43 -15.01 0.46
C ASP A 51 -7.90 -14.64 -0.96
N ASP A 52 -8.41 -15.60 -1.73
CA ASP A 52 -8.90 -15.37 -3.08
C ASP A 52 -10.15 -14.47 -3.08
N VAL A 53 -11.07 -14.69 -2.14
CA VAL A 53 -12.25 -13.85 -1.96
C VAL A 53 -11.85 -12.46 -1.48
N LEU A 54 -10.83 -12.33 -0.61
CA LEU A 54 -10.31 -11.02 -0.21
C LEU A 54 -9.71 -10.25 -1.40
N ARG A 55 -8.95 -10.94 -2.27
CA ARG A 55 -8.35 -10.32 -3.48
C ARG A 55 -9.44 -9.81 -4.41
N GLU A 56 -10.47 -10.61 -4.67
CA GLU A 56 -11.59 -10.20 -5.52
C GLU A 56 -12.35 -9.00 -4.94
N GLN A 57 -12.63 -9.02 -3.63
CA GLN A 57 -13.29 -7.90 -2.94
C GLN A 57 -12.45 -6.62 -3.01
N LEU A 58 -11.14 -6.72 -2.80
CA LEU A 58 -10.20 -5.61 -2.90
C LEU A 58 -10.22 -4.99 -4.30
N LEU A 59 -10.08 -5.80 -5.35
CA LEU A 59 -10.08 -5.31 -6.74
C LEU A 59 -11.40 -4.64 -7.11
N LYS A 60 -12.53 -5.14 -6.60
CA LYS A 60 -13.84 -4.52 -6.80
C LYS A 60 -13.91 -3.14 -6.12
N ALA A 61 -13.51 -3.06 -4.85
CA ALA A 61 -13.51 -1.82 -4.09
C ALA A 61 -12.56 -0.77 -4.69
N GLU A 62 -11.40 -1.19 -5.21
CA GLU A 62 -10.47 -0.31 -5.90
C GLU A 62 -11.08 0.26 -7.19
N LYS A 63 -11.72 -0.57 -8.02
CA LYS A 63 -12.41 -0.10 -9.23
C LYS A 63 -13.51 0.90 -8.92
N GLU A 64 -14.34 0.61 -7.91
CA GLU A 64 -15.41 1.52 -7.46
C GLU A 64 -14.84 2.85 -6.94
N SER A 65 -13.78 2.79 -6.14
CA SER A 65 -13.07 3.97 -5.64
C SER A 65 -12.49 4.81 -6.78
N LEU A 66 -11.80 4.18 -7.73
CA LEU A 66 -11.21 4.86 -8.90
C LEU A 66 -12.28 5.48 -9.81
N GLN A 67 -13.41 4.79 -10.02
CA GLN A 67 -14.53 5.37 -10.76
C GLN A 67 -15.10 6.58 -10.02
N LYS A 68 -15.28 6.50 -8.70
CA LYS A 68 -15.77 7.62 -7.89
C LYS A 68 -14.81 8.81 -7.92
N THR A 69 -13.50 8.58 -7.80
CA THR A 69 -12.50 9.65 -7.87
C THR A 69 -12.43 10.25 -9.27
N LYS A 70 -12.52 9.43 -10.33
CA LYS A 70 -12.62 9.90 -11.72
C LYS A 70 -13.85 10.78 -11.91
N MET A 71 -15.04 10.33 -11.49
CA MET A 71 -16.26 11.12 -11.58
C MET A 71 -16.14 12.45 -10.83
N LEU A 72 -15.49 12.46 -9.67
CA LEU A 72 -15.27 13.68 -8.89
C LEU A 72 -14.28 14.62 -9.59
N LEU A 73 -13.19 14.10 -10.13
CA LEU A 73 -12.16 14.86 -10.82
C LEU A 73 -12.67 15.50 -12.12
N PHE A 74 -13.52 14.78 -12.86
CA PHE A 74 -14.15 15.29 -14.09
C PHE A 74 -15.44 16.11 -13.82
N GLY A 75 -15.78 16.38 -12.55
CA GLY A 75 -16.92 17.23 -12.19
C GLY A 75 -18.29 16.63 -12.49
N LEU A 76 -18.38 15.31 -12.72
CA LEU A 76 -19.64 14.59 -12.95
C LEU A 76 -20.40 14.25 -11.64
N VAL A 77 -19.83 14.55 -10.47
CA VAL A 77 -20.52 14.42 -9.18
C VAL A 77 -21.39 15.66 -8.95
N GLY A 78 -22.51 15.72 -9.69
CA GLY A 78 -23.57 16.70 -9.53
C GLY A 78 -24.90 16.07 -9.96
N ASP A 79 -25.79 15.87 -8.99
CA ASP A 79 -27.21 15.50 -9.06
C ASP A 79 -27.65 14.47 -10.11
N GLN A 80 -28.07 13.30 -9.60
CA GLN A 80 -28.65 12.14 -10.30
C GLN A 80 -29.96 12.44 -11.09
N GLU A 81 -30.32 13.69 -11.33
CA GLU A 81 -31.54 14.07 -12.05
C GLU A 81 -31.29 14.53 -13.50
N LYS A 82 -30.03 14.56 -13.97
CA LYS A 82 -29.70 14.97 -15.36
C LYS A 82 -28.79 14.00 -16.09
N THR A 83 -28.99 12.69 -15.94
CA THR A 83 -28.32 11.69 -16.76
C THR A 83 -29.03 11.50 -18.11
N SER A 84 -29.04 12.55 -18.94
CA SER A 84 -29.44 12.43 -20.35
C SER A 84 -28.66 13.33 -21.30
N LYS A 85 -27.61 14.03 -20.84
CA LYS A 85 -26.86 14.98 -21.68
C LYS A 85 -25.34 15.03 -21.48
N VAL A 86 -24.71 13.99 -20.92
CA VAL A 86 -23.24 13.92 -20.90
C VAL A 86 -22.79 12.69 -21.66
N GLY A 87 -22.40 12.92 -22.92
CA GLY A 87 -21.74 11.91 -23.76
C GLY A 87 -22.28 11.75 -25.17
N LEU A 88 -22.69 12.83 -25.85
CA LEU A 88 -22.56 12.83 -27.32
C LEU A 88 -21.08 13.11 -27.63
N ILE A 89 -20.25 12.08 -27.45
CA ILE A 89 -18.97 12.03 -28.15
C ILE A 89 -19.38 11.70 -29.58
N THR A 90 -19.11 12.60 -30.51
CA THR A 90 -19.32 12.30 -31.93
C THR A 90 -18.39 11.16 -32.31
N ASP A 91 -18.86 10.20 -33.10
CA ASP A 91 -18.08 9.02 -33.52
C ASP A 91 -16.72 9.38 -34.16
N THR A 92 -16.56 10.63 -34.60
CA THR A 92 -15.30 11.17 -35.13
C THR A 92 -14.24 11.44 -34.07
N GLU A 93 -14.61 11.85 -32.84
CA GLU A 93 -13.66 12.19 -31.78
C GLU A 93 -13.11 10.94 -31.08
N THR A 94 -13.89 9.86 -30.98
CA THR A 94 -13.41 8.56 -30.49
C THR A 94 -12.34 7.98 -31.41
N ASP A 95 -12.55 8.05 -32.72
CA ASP A 95 -11.63 7.54 -33.73
C ASP A 95 -10.29 8.28 -33.72
N GLU A 96 -10.30 9.60 -33.47
CA GLU A 96 -9.09 10.41 -33.35
C GLU A 96 -8.30 10.08 -32.08
N ILE A 97 -8.99 9.85 -30.97
CA ILE A 97 -8.38 9.45 -29.70
C ILE A 97 -7.77 8.04 -29.81
N GLU A 98 -8.46 7.11 -30.45
CA GLU A 98 -7.96 5.75 -30.68
C GLU A 98 -6.72 5.73 -31.59
N LYS A 99 -6.73 6.52 -32.68
CA LYS A 99 -5.54 6.67 -33.55
C LYS A 99 -4.35 7.27 -32.82
N ARG A 100 -4.58 8.27 -31.96
CA ARG A 100 -3.53 8.88 -31.13
C ARG A 100 -2.95 7.89 -30.12
N ASN A 101 -3.79 7.08 -29.48
CA ASN A 101 -3.33 6.07 -28.53
C ASN A 101 -2.54 4.95 -29.23
N LEU A 102 -2.96 4.55 -30.43
CA LEU A 102 -2.24 3.55 -31.24
C LEU A 102 -0.85 4.06 -31.66
N GLN A 103 -0.73 5.33 -32.06
CA GLN A 103 0.56 5.95 -32.38
C GLN A 103 1.50 5.98 -31.16
N LEU A 104 0.99 6.39 -30.00
CA LEU A 104 1.76 6.39 -28.75
C LEU A 104 2.26 4.99 -28.36
N GLU A 105 1.45 3.95 -28.60
CA GLU A 105 1.84 2.58 -28.32
C GLU A 105 2.92 2.06 -29.29
N GLN A 106 2.84 2.44 -30.56
CA GLN A 106 3.88 2.15 -31.56
C GLN A 106 5.21 2.84 -31.22
N GLU A 107 5.19 4.14 -30.91
CA GLU A 107 6.38 4.90 -30.49
C GLU A 107 7.03 4.27 -29.25
N LYS A 108 6.23 3.83 -28.28
CA LYS A 108 6.72 3.13 -27.09
C LYS A 108 7.40 1.81 -27.44
N GLN A 109 6.84 1.02 -28.36
CA GLN A 109 7.44 -0.24 -28.80
C GLN A 109 8.75 -0.02 -29.56
N GLU A 110 8.82 1.01 -30.40
CA GLU A 110 10.05 1.37 -31.11
C GLU A 110 11.14 1.84 -30.14
N TYR A 111 10.78 2.66 -29.15
CA TYR A 111 11.70 3.08 -28.10
C TYR A 111 12.28 1.90 -27.32
N LEU A 112 11.44 0.93 -26.94
CA LEU A 112 11.89 -0.29 -26.25
C LEU A 112 12.81 -1.16 -27.13
N LYS A 113 12.51 -1.30 -28.43
CA LYS A 113 13.39 -2.01 -29.37
C LYS A 113 14.73 -1.31 -29.54
N LYS A 114 14.74 0.03 -29.59
CA LYS A 114 15.97 0.81 -29.68
C LYS A 114 16.85 0.60 -28.45
N LEU A 115 16.27 0.67 -27.25
CA LEU A 115 16.94 0.35 -26.00
C LEU A 115 17.52 -1.07 -25.97
N GLN A 116 16.78 -2.04 -26.51
CA GLN A 116 17.25 -3.42 -26.58
C GLN A 116 18.44 -3.58 -27.54
N ASN A 117 18.38 -2.97 -28.73
CA ASN A 117 19.48 -3.02 -29.70
C ASN A 117 20.74 -2.29 -29.19
N ASP A 118 20.58 -1.15 -28.50
CA ASP A 118 21.69 -0.43 -27.88
C ASP A 118 22.39 -1.31 -26.83
N PHE A 119 21.63 -2.07 -26.03
CA PHE A 119 22.16 -3.00 -25.03
C PHE A 119 22.85 -4.23 -25.65
N GLU A 120 22.35 -4.74 -26.78
CA GLU A 120 22.96 -5.88 -27.48
C GLU A 120 24.29 -5.49 -28.15
N SER A 121 24.48 -4.22 -28.53
CA SER A 121 25.74 -3.72 -29.11
C SER A 121 26.88 -3.51 -28.11
N GLU A 122 26.59 -3.38 -26.81
CA GLU A 122 27.59 -3.23 -25.75
C GLU A 122 28.02 -4.56 -25.10
N SER A 123 27.35 -5.68 -25.42
CA SER A 123 27.63 -6.99 -24.79
C SER A 123 28.81 -7.76 -25.39
N ASP A 124 29.51 -7.23 -26.40
CA ASP A 124 30.62 -7.92 -27.10
C ASP A 124 32.03 -7.38 -26.76
N ASN A 125 32.17 -6.48 -25.79
CA ASN A 125 33.49 -5.98 -25.35
C ASN A 125 33.59 -5.88 -23.83
N ASP A 126 33.82 -6.99 -23.13
CA ASP A 126 34.63 -7.01 -21.89
C ASP A 126 34.80 -8.45 -21.38
N ALA A 127 35.65 -9.20 -22.07
CA ALA A 127 36.31 -10.36 -21.50
C ALA A 127 37.81 -10.06 -21.47
N GLU A 128 38.34 -9.54 -20.36
CA GLU A 128 39.69 -9.89 -19.89
C GLU A 128 39.95 -9.43 -18.43
N SER A 129 40.26 -10.42 -17.60
CA SER A 129 41.25 -10.44 -16.51
C SER A 129 41.18 -9.45 -15.33
N LEU A 130 40.69 -9.95 -14.18
CA LEU A 130 41.13 -9.54 -12.84
C LEU A 130 41.64 -10.79 -12.08
N ASN A 131 42.96 -10.96 -12.06
CA ASN A 131 43.67 -11.78 -11.07
C ASN A 131 44.14 -10.83 -9.96
N ASP A 132 43.53 -10.92 -8.79
CA ASP A 132 43.97 -10.24 -7.56
C ASP A 132 44.80 -11.21 -6.72
N ASP A 133 46.09 -10.91 -6.56
CA ASP A 133 46.98 -11.44 -5.50
C ASP A 133 47.67 -10.24 -4.82
N ASP A 134 47.73 -10.31 -3.48
CA ASP A 134 48.29 -9.42 -2.42
C ASP A 134 47.42 -8.26 -1.86
#